data_AF-A0A0G1GJD8-F1
#
_entry.id   AF-A0A0G1GJD8-F1
#
_cell.length_a   1.000
_cell.length_b   1.000
_cell.length_c   1.000
_cell.angle_alpha   90.00
_cell.angle_beta   90.00
_cell.angle_gamma   90.00
#
_symmetry.space_group_name_H-M   'P 1'
#
loop_
_entity.id
_entity.type
_entity.pdbx_description
1 polymer ?
#
loop_
_entity_poly.entity_id
_entity_poly.type
_entity_poly.pdbx_seq_one_letter_code
_entity_poly.pdbx_strand_id
1 'polypeptide(L)' 'MWYGLVPMEHRWHYTKNNLPKLLVENGFDVKKVIHSNMWYSLPGYKGLIIKIILHIADITNSGDLITVIARKK' A
#
# COMPACT_ATOMS: atom_id res chain seq x y z
N MET A 1 15.24 -0.18 -7.63
CA MET A 1 16.24 0.80 -7.12
C MET A 1 15.45 2.01 -6.62
N TRP A 2 15.19 2.08 -5.31
CA TRP A 2 14.28 3.03 -4.66
C TRP A 2 14.90 4.42 -4.35
N TYR A 3 16.14 4.64 -4.78
CA TYR A 3 17.03 5.65 -4.20
C TYR A 3 16.91 7.07 -4.79
N GLY A 4 16.04 7.32 -5.78
CA GLY A 4 16.04 8.60 -6.51
C GLY A 4 14.80 9.49 -6.37
N LEU A 5 13.70 8.99 -5.81
CA LEU A 5 12.38 9.67 -5.93
C LEU A 5 11.71 10.00 -4.58
N VAL A 6 12.32 9.64 -3.44
CA VAL A 6 11.73 9.84 -2.12
C VAL A 6 12.80 10.43 -1.19
N PRO A 7 12.51 11.52 -0.44
CA PRO A 7 13.48 12.13 0.47
C PRO A 7 14.03 11.09 1.47
N MET A 8 15.35 11.10 1.67
CA MET A 8 16.09 10.11 2.49
C MET A 8 15.69 10.08 3.97
N GLU A 9 14.88 11.03 4.41
CA GLU A 9 14.60 11.34 5.81
C GLU A 9 13.44 10.53 6.42
N HIS A 10 12.67 9.78 5.63
CA HIS A 10 11.50 9.05 6.13
C HIS A 10 11.47 7.58 5.66
N ARG A 11 12.46 6.80 6.10
CA ARG A 11 12.53 5.34 5.83
C ARG A 11 11.81 4.52 6.92
N TRP A 12 10.57 4.87 7.23
CA TRP A 12 9.72 3.97 8.03
C TRP A 12 9.25 2.84 7.12
N HIS A 13 9.97 1.70 7.17
CA HIS A 13 9.63 0.52 6.40
C HIS A 13 8.49 -0.22 7.11
N TYR A 14 7.29 0.24 6.81
CA TYR A 14 6.09 -0.49 7.15
C TYR A 14 5.93 -1.67 6.18
N THR A 15 5.57 -2.80 6.77
CA THR A 15 5.20 -4.06 6.15
C THR A 15 3.72 -4.29 6.39
N LYS A 16 3.15 -5.27 5.67
CA LYS A 16 1.73 -5.61 5.80
C LYS A 16 1.33 -6.05 7.22
N ASN A 17 2.29 -6.39 8.07
CA ASN A 17 2.02 -6.91 9.41
C ASN A 17 2.15 -5.84 10.49
N ASN A 18 3.19 -5.01 10.42
CA ASN A 18 3.53 -4.05 11.47
C ASN A 18 2.72 -2.75 11.39
N LEU A 19 2.33 -2.26 10.20
CA LEU A 19 1.47 -1.07 10.10
C LEU A 19 0.04 -1.33 10.60
N PRO A 20 -0.66 -2.40 10.19
CA PRO A 20 -1.96 -2.73 10.78
C PRO A 20 -1.87 -2.99 12.29
N LYS A 21 -0.83 -3.68 12.75
CA LYS A 21 -0.62 -3.93 14.18
C LYS A 21 -0.48 -2.63 14.96
N LEU A 22 0.33 -1.68 14.48
CA LEU A 22 0.49 -0.36 15.09
C LEU A 22 -0.85 0.37 15.19
N LEU A 23 -1.66 0.34 14.12
CA LEU A 23 -2.98 0.97 14.11
C LEU A 23 -3.93 0.33 15.15
N VAL A 24 -3.92 -1.00 15.26
CA VAL A 24 -4.71 -1.71 16.28
C VAL A 24 -4.27 -1.34 17.69
N GLU A 25 -2.96 -1.29 17.96
CA GLU A 25 -2.39 -0.88 19.25
C GLU A 25 -2.77 0.55 19.63
N ASN A 26 -2.99 1.41 18.63
CA ASN A 26 -3.44 2.79 18.81
C ASN A 26 -4.97 2.96 18.83
N GLY A 27 -5.72 1.86 19.01
CA GLY A 27 -7.18 1.91 19.19
C GLY A 27 -7.98 2.02 17.89
N PHE A 28 -7.37 1.74 16.73
CA PHE A 28 -8.10 1.64 15.47
C PHE A 28 -8.57 0.20 15.22
N ASP A 29 -9.69 0.09 14.50
CA ASP A 29 -10.26 -1.14 13.97
C ASP A 29 -9.90 -1.23 12.48
N VAL A 30 -8.92 -2.07 12.15
CA VAL A 30 -8.43 -2.24 10.77
C VAL A 30 -9.45 -3.02 9.94
N LYS A 31 -9.97 -2.40 8.87
CA LYS A 31 -10.97 -3.00 7.98
C LYS A 31 -10.38 -3.66 6.75
N LYS A 32 -9.31 -3.07 6.21
CA LYS A 32 -8.69 -3.57 4.98
C LYS A 32 -7.22 -3.21 4.95
N VAL A 33 -6.41 -4.12 4.44
CA VAL A 33 -5.01 -3.92 4.10
C VAL A 33 -4.87 -4.23 2.62
N ILE A 34 -4.28 -3.31 1.87
CA ILE A 34 -4.03 -3.44 0.42
C ILE A 34 -2.53 -3.33 0.22
N HIS A 35 -1.96 -4.29 -0.48
CA HIS A 35 -0.57 -4.32 -0.89
C HIS A 35 -0.51 -4.08 -2.40
N SER A 36 0.05 -2.98 -2.86
CA SER A 36 0.05 -2.68 -4.29
C SER A 36 1.37 -2.05 -4.70
N ASN A 37 1.59 -1.86 -6.00
CA ASN A 37 2.73 -1.08 -6.48
C ASN A 37 2.39 0.41 -6.49
N MET A 38 3.38 1.29 -6.28
CA MET A 38 3.21 2.71 -6.54
C MET A 38 2.83 2.89 -8.01
N TRP A 39 1.71 3.57 -8.28
CA TRP A 39 1.29 3.83 -9.64
C TRP A 39 0.70 5.23 -9.79
N TYR A 40 1.16 5.96 -10.80
CA TYR A 40 0.67 7.30 -11.17
C TYR A 40 -0.50 7.16 -12.14
N SER A 41 -1.61 7.89 -11.95
CA SER A 41 -2.82 7.69 -12.75
C SER A 41 -2.55 7.85 -14.25
N LEU A 42 -2.69 6.76 -15.03
CA LEU A 42 -2.73 6.85 -16.49
C LEU A 42 -4.19 6.89 -16.97
N PRO A 43 -4.56 7.86 -17.83
CA PRO A 43 -5.91 7.93 -18.37
C PRO A 43 -6.20 6.82 -19.39
N GLY A 44 -7.49 6.46 -19.50
CA GLY A 44 -8.02 5.58 -20.55
C GLY A 44 -7.99 4.06 -20.24
N TYR A 45 -8.11 3.24 -21.29
CA TYR A 45 -8.18 1.77 -21.22
C TYR A 45 -6.96 1.13 -20.53
N LYS A 46 -5.80 1.81 -20.58
CA LYS A 46 -4.58 1.40 -19.87
C LYS A 46 -4.81 1.36 -18.36
N GLY A 47 -5.63 2.26 -17.82
CA GLY A 47 -6.00 2.29 -16.40
C GLY A 47 -6.75 1.04 -15.92
N LEU A 48 -7.52 0.38 -16.79
CA LEU A 48 -8.21 -0.86 -16.44
C LEU A 48 -7.22 -2.03 -16.31
N ILE A 49 -6.30 -2.17 -17.25
CA ILE A 49 -5.24 -3.18 -17.23
C ILE A 49 -4.37 -3.01 -15.97
N ILE A 50 -4.02 -1.76 -15.64
CA ILE A 50 -3.26 -1.43 -14.43
C ILE A 50 -4.02 -1.84 -13.17
N LYS A 51 -5.33 -1.59 -13.07
CA LYS A 51 -6.13 -2.04 -11.92
C LYS A 51 -6.08 -3.55 -11.73
N ILE A 52 -6.13 -4.32 -12.82
CA ILE A 52 -6.00 -5.78 -12.78
C ILE A 52 -4.61 -6.18 -12.26
N ILE A 53 -3.55 -5.56 -12.77
CA ILE A 53 -2.17 -5.83 -12.33
C ILE A 53 -2.00 -5.49 -10.83
N LEU A 54 -2.55 -4.36 -10.38
CA LEU A 54 -2.51 -3.97 -8.95
C LEU A 54 -3.28 -4.95 -8.08
N HIS A 55 -4.42 -5.46 -8.55
CA HIS A 55 -5.17 -6.48 -7.82
C HIS A 55 -4.41 -7.80 -7.73
N ILE A 56 -3.74 -8.21 -8.81
CA ILE A 56 -2.86 -9.39 -8.78
C ILE A 56 -1.70 -9.16 -7.80
N ALA A 57 -1.06 -7.99 -7.82
CA ALA A 57 0.03 -7.67 -6.90
C ALA A 57 -0.39 -7.69 -5.42
N ASP A 58 -1.64 -7.31 -5.13
CA ASP A 58 -2.26 -7.43 -3.80
C ASP A 58 -2.42 -8.88 -3.37
N ILE A 59 -2.94 -9.73 -4.25
CA ILE A 59 -3.10 -11.16 -3.99
C ILE A 59 -1.74 -11.85 -3.83
N THR A 60 -0.78 -11.56 -4.72
CA THR A 60 0.55 -12.18 -4.68
C THR A 60 1.46 -11.53 -3.64
N ASN A 61 0.99 -10.50 -2.95
CA ASN A 61 1.72 -9.79 -1.91
C ASN A 61 3.12 -9.33 -2.39
N SER A 62 3.20 -8.97 -3.67
CA SER A 62 4.43 -8.57 -4.37
C SER A 62 4.48 -7.05 -4.60
N GLY A 63 3.66 -6.31 -3.84
CA GLY A 63 3.57 -4.86 -3.90
C GLY A 63 4.70 -4.17 -3.15
N ASP A 64 4.93 -2.93 -3.51
CA ASP A 64 5.94 -2.04 -2.93
C ASP A 64 5.33 -0.96 -2.00
N LEU A 65 4.00 -0.82 -2.02
CA LEU A 65 3.21 0.15 -1.28
C LEU A 65 2.12 -0.56 -0.46
N ILE A 66 1.90 -0.08 0.76
CA ILE A 66 0.88 -0.64 1.65
C ILE A 66 -0.11 0.47 2.00
N THR A 67 -1.39 0.19 1.75
CA THR A 67 -2.50 1.05 2.17
C THR A 67 -3.31 0.31 3.23
N VAL A 68 -3.51 0.95 4.38
CA VAL A 68 -4.36 0.40 5.45
C VAL A 68 -5.56 1.30 5.65
N ILE A 69 -6.76 0.71 5.55
CA ILE A 69 -8.02 1.38 5.83
C ILE A 69 -8.45 0.93 7.24
N ALA A 70 -8.47 1.88 8.17
CA ALA A 70 -8.84 1.63 9.56
C ALA A 70 -9.84 2.68 10.04
N ARG A 71 -10.70 2.29 10.98
CA ARG A 71 -11.71 3.15 11.62
C ARG A 71 -11.30 3.38 13.07
N LYS A 72 -11.34 4.62 13.54
CA LYS A 72 -11.12 4.91 14.96
C LYS A 72 -12.30 4.34 15.77
N LYS A 73 -12.00 3.58 16.83
CA LYS A 73 -13.02 3.12 17.78
C LYS A 73 -13.62 4.29 18.55
#